data_AF-A0A6A6KHD8-F1
#
_entry.id   AF-A0A6A6KHD8-F1
#
_cell.length_a   1.000
_cell.length_b   1.000
_cell.length_c   1.000
_cell.angle_alpha   90.00
_cell.angle_beta   90.00
_cell.angle_gamma   90.00
#
_symmetry.space_group_name_H-M   'P 1'
#
loop_
_entity.id
_entity.type
_entity.pdbx_description
1 polymer ?
#
loop_
_entity_poly.entity_id
_entity_poly.type
_entity_poly.pdbx_seq_one_letter_code
_entity_poly.pdbx_strand_id
1 'polypeptide(L)'
;MTAGIAMVSFLALPSEFTLYDFGTDKLVKNWHLYICVSMVVWAGLVIGFTTEYYTSNAYSPVQDVADSCRTGAATNVIFGLALGYKSVIIPIFSIAIAIYVSFSMAAMYGIAMAALGMLSTISTGLAIDAYGPISDNAGGIAEMAGMSHKIREEQML
;
A
#
# COMPACT_ATOMS: atom_id res chain seq x y z
N MET A 1 -5.84 4.71 13.88
CA MET A 1 -4.91 5.64 13.22
C MET A 1 -5.58 6.94 12.78
N THR A 2 -6.70 6.89 12.06
CA THR A 2 -7.52 8.08 11.71
C THR A 2 -7.86 8.95 12.93
N ALA A 3 -8.27 8.34 14.05
CA ALA A 3 -8.49 9.06 15.31
C ALA A 3 -7.23 9.76 15.85
N GLY A 4 -6.06 9.15 15.68
CA GLY A 4 -4.77 9.76 16.04
C GLY A 4 -4.40 10.93 15.12
N ILE A 5 -4.64 10.78 13.82
CA ILE A 5 -4.48 11.86 12.84
C ILE A 5 -5.41 13.02 13.18
N ALA A 6 -6.69 12.75 13.49
CA ALA A 6 -7.64 13.77 13.92
C ALA A 6 -7.13 14.49 15.17
N MET A 7 -6.73 13.75 16.21
CA MET A 7 -6.19 14.31 17.44
C MET A 7 -5.00 15.24 17.18
N VAL A 8 -4.02 14.79 16.38
CA VAL A 8 -2.86 15.62 16.02
C VAL A 8 -3.28 16.84 15.20
N SER A 9 -4.18 16.67 14.23
CA SER A 9 -4.64 17.79 13.39
C SER A 9 -5.40 18.85 14.20
N PHE A 10 -6.20 18.47 15.19
CA PHE A 10 -6.95 19.44 16.00
C PHE A 10 -6.15 20.03 17.16
N LEU A 11 -5.12 19.34 17.67
CA LEU A 11 -4.28 19.83 18.77
C LEU A 11 -3.03 20.60 18.32
N ALA A 12 -2.38 20.16 17.24
CA ALA A 12 -1.10 20.71 16.82
C ALA A 12 -1.20 21.80 15.75
N LEU A 13 -2.32 21.87 15.01
CA LEU A 13 -2.53 22.88 13.97
C LEU A 13 -3.50 23.98 14.44
N PRO A 14 -3.26 25.24 14.04
CA PRO A 14 -4.24 26.30 14.25
C PRO A 14 -5.54 25.98 13.50
N SER A 15 -6.66 26.51 13.98
CA SER A 15 -7.98 26.29 13.37
C SER A 15 -8.01 26.68 11.89
N GLU A 16 -7.32 27.78 11.54
CA GLU A 16 -7.21 28.29 10.18
C GLU A 16 -5.81 28.90 9.96
N PHE A 17 -5.26 28.74 8.76
CA PHE A 17 -4.01 29.34 8.33
C PHE A 17 -4.02 29.54 6.81
N THR A 18 -3.23 30.49 6.30
CA THR A 18 -3.17 30.81 4.87
C THR A 18 -1.98 30.12 4.22
N LEU A 19 -2.23 29.48 3.08
CA LEU A 19 -1.20 28.90 2.21
C LEU A 19 -1.15 29.68 0.90
N TYR A 20 0.06 29.87 0.37
CA TYR A 20 0.25 30.48 -0.93
C TYR A 20 0.00 29.45 -2.03
N ASP A 21 -0.99 29.71 -2.89
CA ASP A 21 -1.43 28.85 -3.98
C ASP A 21 -1.42 29.65 -5.30
N PHE A 22 -0.38 29.41 -6.12
CA PHE A 22 -0.21 30.02 -7.45
C PHE A 22 -0.54 31.52 -7.56
N GLY A 23 -0.07 32.33 -6.60
CA GLY A 23 -0.30 33.78 -6.62
C GLY A 23 -1.47 34.27 -5.78
N THR A 24 -2.22 33.38 -5.13
CA THR A 24 -3.36 33.70 -4.26
C THR A 24 -3.18 33.11 -2.86
N ASP A 25 -3.62 33.84 -1.84
CA ASP A 25 -3.66 33.32 -0.47
C ASP A 25 -4.91 32.46 -0.29
N LYS A 26 -4.70 31.17 -0.06
CA LYS A 26 -5.75 30.19 0.18
C LYS A 26 -5.91 29.96 1.67
N LEU A 27 -7.11 30.21 2.20
CA LEU A 27 -7.44 29.89 3.59
C LEU A 27 -7.66 28.38 3.74
N VAL A 28 -6.86 27.74 4.59
CA VAL A 28 -6.94 26.31 4.88
C VAL A 28 -7.27 26.12 6.36
N LYS A 29 -8.22 25.23 6.62
CA LYS A 29 -8.60 24.84 8.00
C LYS A 29 -7.95 23.52 8.39
N ASN A 30 -7.71 23.30 9.68
CA ASN A 30 -7.12 22.07 10.20
C ASN A 30 -7.82 20.77 9.72
N TRP A 31 -9.15 20.77 9.59
CA TRP A 31 -9.91 19.61 9.11
C TRP A 31 -9.65 19.26 7.64
N HIS A 32 -9.22 20.22 6.82
CA HIS A 32 -8.80 19.96 5.44
C HIS A 32 -7.55 19.07 5.44
N LEU A 33 -6.56 19.39 6.28
CA LEU A 33 -5.34 18.58 6.41
C LEU A 33 -5.61 17.21 7.01
N TYR A 34 -6.52 17.12 7.99
CA TYR A 34 -6.99 15.84 8.51
C TYR A 34 -7.52 14.94 7.38
N ILE A 35 -8.31 15.49 6.45
CA ILE A 35 -8.83 14.75 5.30
C ILE A 35 -7.71 14.38 4.33
N CYS A 36 -6.79 15.28 3.98
CA CYS A 36 -5.66 14.98 3.10
C CYS A 36 -4.85 13.75 3.61
N VAL A 37 -4.51 13.77 4.90
CA VAL A 37 -3.72 12.69 5.53
C VAL A 37 -4.55 11.42 5.71
N SER A 38 -5.85 11.53 6.02
CA SER A 38 -6.69 10.35 6.19
C SER A 38 -6.99 9.66 4.85
N MET A 39 -7.24 10.41 3.78
CA MET A 39 -7.58 9.88 2.47
C MET A 39 -6.46 9.03 1.88
N VAL A 40 -5.21 9.47 1.98
CA VAL A 40 -4.06 8.71 1.45
C VAL A 40 -3.77 7.46 2.27
N VAL A 41 -4.03 7.47 3.58
CA VAL A 41 -3.92 6.31 4.46
C VAL A 41 -4.91 5.23 4.02
N TRP A 42 -6.16 5.63 3.77
CA TRP A 42 -7.17 4.72 3.23
C TRP A 42 -6.83 4.26 1.81
N ALA A 43 -6.30 5.13 0.96
CA ALA A 43 -5.80 4.75 -0.36
C ALA A 43 -4.67 3.71 -0.25
N GLY A 44 -3.74 3.88 0.70
CA GLY A 44 -2.70 2.90 1.00
C GLY A 44 -3.25 1.54 1.41
N LEU A 45 -4.31 1.52 2.23
CA LEU A 45 -4.99 0.28 2.60
C LEU A 45 -5.64 -0.41 1.39
N VAL A 46 -6.34 0.37 0.53
CA VAL A 46 -6.94 -0.14 -0.72
C VAL A 46 -5.87 -0.71 -1.65
N ILE A 47 -4.71 -0.05 -1.76
CA ILE A 47 -3.57 -0.55 -2.52
C ILE A 47 -3.07 -1.87 -1.93
N GLY A 48 -2.98 -1.98 -0.60
CA GLY A 48 -2.60 -3.20 0.11
C GLY A 48 -3.53 -4.37 -0.22
N PHE A 49 -4.85 -4.20 -0.05
CA PHE A 49 -5.85 -5.23 -0.38
C PHE A 49 -5.83 -5.61 -1.86
N THR A 50 -5.67 -4.62 -2.74
CA THR A 50 -5.60 -4.90 -4.18
C THR A 50 -4.35 -5.69 -4.51
N THR A 51 -3.21 -5.33 -3.91
CA THR A 51 -1.95 -6.07 -4.09
C THR A 51 -2.13 -7.51 -3.62
N GLU A 52 -2.69 -7.71 -2.43
CA GLU A 52 -2.97 -9.05 -1.89
C GLU A 52 -3.86 -9.88 -2.83
N TYR A 53 -4.93 -9.29 -3.37
CA TYR A 53 -5.83 -9.97 -4.30
C TYR A 53 -5.13 -10.45 -5.59
N TYR A 54 -4.16 -9.67 -6.08
CA TYR A 54 -3.43 -9.97 -7.30
C TYR A 54 -2.13 -10.77 -7.09
N THR A 55 -1.68 -10.95 -5.85
CA THR A 55 -0.41 -11.67 -5.54
C THR A 55 -0.59 -12.90 -4.67
N SER A 56 -1.67 -13.03 -3.90
CA SER A 56 -1.92 -14.22 -3.07
C SER A 56 -2.52 -15.39 -3.85
N ASN A 57 -1.99 -16.59 -3.60
CA ASN A 57 -2.47 -17.85 -4.17
C ASN A 57 -3.85 -18.28 -3.63
N ALA A 58 -4.38 -17.59 -2.61
CA ALA A 58 -5.72 -17.82 -2.09
C ALA A 58 -6.82 -17.30 -3.04
N TYR A 59 -6.48 -16.42 -3.98
CA TYR A 59 -7.43 -15.80 -4.89
C TYR A 59 -7.29 -16.31 -6.33
N SER A 60 -8.41 -16.26 -7.06
CA SER A 60 -8.51 -16.69 -8.46
C SER A 60 -7.42 -16.13 -9.39
N PRO A 61 -7.00 -14.85 -9.33
CA PRO A 61 -6.06 -14.33 -10.32
C PRO A 61 -4.70 -15.06 -10.34
N VAL A 62 -4.19 -15.46 -9.17
CA VAL A 62 -2.94 -16.23 -9.07
C VAL A 62 -3.17 -17.72 -9.32
N GLN A 63 -4.34 -18.25 -8.93
CA GLN A 63 -4.73 -19.62 -9.24
C GLN A 63 -4.83 -19.85 -10.76
N ASP A 64 -5.36 -18.87 -11.50
CA ASP A 64 -5.45 -18.92 -12.97
C ASP A 64 -4.05 -18.91 -13.62
N VAL A 65 -3.10 -18.14 -13.06
CA VAL A 65 -1.70 -18.16 -13.50
C VAL A 65 -1.08 -19.53 -13.24
N ALA A 66 -1.30 -20.12 -12.06
CA ALA A 66 -0.84 -21.46 -11.74
C ALA A 66 -1.46 -22.52 -12.66
N ASP A 67 -2.76 -22.43 -12.96
CA ASP A 67 -3.44 -23.34 -13.88
C ASP A 67 -2.95 -23.21 -15.33
N SER A 68 -2.52 -22.01 -15.74
CA SER A 68 -1.92 -21.80 -17.07
C SER A 68 -0.57 -22.53 -17.25
N CYS A 69 0.04 -23.03 -16.18
CA CYS A 69 1.22 -23.89 -16.26
C CYS A 69 0.90 -25.24 -16.95
N ARG A 70 -0.37 -25.67 -16.96
CA ARG A 70 -0.80 -26.92 -17.65
C ARG A 70 -0.54 -26.88 -19.16
N THR A 71 -0.51 -25.70 -19.77
CA THR A 71 -0.26 -25.50 -21.20
C THR A 71 1.18 -25.07 -21.50
N GLY A 72 2.05 -24.99 -20.49
CA GLY A 72 3.48 -24.73 -20.61
C GLY A 72 3.95 -23.41 -20.01
N ALA A 73 5.27 -23.21 -20.00
CA ALA A 73 5.89 -22.02 -19.41
C ALA A 73 5.53 -20.72 -20.16
N ALA A 74 5.34 -20.78 -21.48
CA ALA A 74 5.00 -19.61 -22.29
C ALA A 74 3.66 -18.99 -21.89
N THR A 75 2.62 -19.82 -21.66
CA THR A 75 1.31 -19.34 -21.21
C THR A 75 1.39 -18.76 -19.80
N ASN A 76 2.15 -19.39 -18.90
CA ASN A 76 2.38 -18.86 -17.56
C ASN A 76 2.96 -17.43 -17.57
N VAL A 77 3.96 -17.17 -18.42
CA VAL A 77 4.55 -15.82 -18.55
C VAL A 77 3.53 -14.83 -19.12
N ILE A 78 2.75 -15.23 -20.14
CA ILE A 78 1.74 -14.35 -20.75
C ILE A 78 0.65 -13.97 -19.74
N PHE A 79 0.11 -14.95 -19.00
CA PHE A 79 -0.90 -14.70 -17.98
C PHE A 79 -0.35 -13.86 -16.83
N GLY A 80 0.89 -14.11 -16.38
CA GLY A 80 1.55 -13.31 -15.35
C GLY A 80 1.75 -11.85 -15.76
N LEU A 81 2.19 -11.59 -17.00
CA LEU A 81 2.34 -10.23 -17.52
C LEU A 81 0.98 -9.51 -17.64
N ALA A 82 -0.03 -10.21 -18.17
CA ALA A 82 -1.39 -9.66 -18.27
C ALA A 82 -1.98 -9.33 -16.89
N LEU A 83 -1.72 -10.19 -15.90
CA LEU A 83 -2.12 -9.98 -14.50
C LEU A 83 -1.48 -8.71 -13.92
N GLY A 84 -0.17 -8.53 -14.15
CA GLY A 84 0.55 -7.33 -13.73
C GLY A 84 0.02 -6.05 -14.38
N TYR A 85 -0.33 -6.09 -15.67
CA TYR A 85 -0.95 -4.94 -16.34
C TYR A 85 -2.37 -4.64 -15.84
N LYS A 86 -3.10 -5.66 -15.38
CA LYS A 86 -4.44 -5.48 -14.80
C LYS A 86 -4.39 -4.92 -13.38
N SER A 87 -3.40 -5.33 -12.57
CA SER A 87 -3.33 -4.99 -11.15
C SER A 87 -3.13 -3.49 -10.88
N VAL A 88 -2.53 -2.74 -11.82
CA VAL A 88 -2.25 -1.31 -11.64
C VAL A 88 -3.47 -0.40 -11.70
N ILE A 89 -4.62 -0.89 -12.19
CA ILE A 89 -5.81 -0.04 -12.44
C ILE A 89 -6.31 0.60 -11.14
N ILE A 90 -6.62 -0.20 -10.12
CA ILE A 90 -7.19 0.29 -8.85
C ILE A 90 -6.16 1.12 -8.05
N PRO A 91 -4.88 0.75 -7.95
CA PRO A 91 -3.86 1.57 -7.29
C PRO A 91 -3.71 2.96 -7.92
N ILE A 92 -3.69 3.04 -9.26
CA ILE A 92 -3.57 4.33 -9.95
C ILE A 92 -4.78 5.22 -9.69
N PHE A 93 -6.01 4.67 -9.72
CA PHE A 93 -7.20 5.44 -9.36
C PHE A 93 -7.18 5.90 -7.90
N SER A 94 -6.73 5.05 -6.98
CA SER A 94 -6.64 5.38 -5.56
C SER A 94 -5.67 6.55 -5.32
N ILE A 95 -4.51 6.54 -5.99
CA ILE A 95 -3.54 7.63 -5.93
C ILE A 95 -4.10 8.90 -6.58
N ALA A 96 -4.75 8.79 -7.75
CA ALA A 96 -5.33 9.94 -8.45
C ALA A 96 -6.39 10.66 -7.59
N ILE A 97 -7.27 9.91 -6.92
CA ILE A 97 -8.27 10.47 -6.01
C ILE A 97 -7.60 11.13 -4.80
N ALA A 98 -6.60 10.48 -4.19
CA ALA A 98 -5.87 11.04 -3.06
C ALA A 98 -5.16 12.36 -3.42
N ILE A 99 -4.52 12.43 -4.60
CA ILE A 99 -3.89 13.64 -5.12
C ILE A 99 -4.94 14.72 -5.36
N TYR A 100 -6.04 14.40 -6.05
CA TYR A 100 -7.09 15.37 -6.37
C TYR A 100 -7.69 16.01 -5.10
N VAL A 101 -8.05 15.20 -4.11
CA VAL A 101 -8.60 15.70 -2.83
C VAL A 101 -7.57 16.55 -2.10
N SER A 102 -6.33 16.07 -1.99
CA SER A 102 -5.28 16.75 -1.23
C SER A 102 -4.90 18.10 -1.85
N PHE A 103 -4.76 18.14 -3.17
CA PHE A 103 -4.46 19.36 -3.91
C PHE A 103 -5.62 20.36 -3.85
N SER A 104 -6.86 19.90 -4.02
CA SER A 104 -8.03 20.76 -3.96
C SER A 104 -8.19 21.41 -2.59
N MET A 105 -7.84 20.70 -1.52
CA MET A 105 -7.99 21.19 -0.15
C MET A 105 -6.85 22.09 0.34
N ALA A 106 -5.59 21.71 0.09
CA ALA A 106 -4.44 22.41 0.65
C ALA A 106 -3.25 22.54 -0.33
N ALA A 107 -3.52 22.53 -1.64
CA ALA A 107 -2.52 22.70 -2.69
C ALA A 107 -1.34 21.73 -2.54
N MET A 108 -0.12 22.19 -2.84
CA MET A 108 1.10 21.38 -2.72
C MET A 108 1.39 20.94 -1.28
N TYR A 109 1.02 21.75 -0.28
CA TYR A 109 1.16 21.36 1.12
C TYR A 109 0.26 20.18 1.47
N GLY A 110 -0.96 20.14 0.94
CA GLY A 110 -1.88 19.01 1.06
C GLY A 110 -1.30 17.73 0.50
N ILE A 111 -0.70 17.78 -0.70
CA ILE A 111 -0.02 16.63 -1.32
C ILE A 111 1.17 16.17 -0.45
N ALA A 112 1.99 17.10 0.05
CA ALA A 112 3.12 16.76 0.92
C ALA A 112 2.67 16.09 2.23
N MET A 113 1.62 16.62 2.86
CA MET A 113 1.02 16.03 4.05
C MET A 113 0.41 14.66 3.75
N ALA A 114 -0.21 14.47 2.58
CA ALA A 114 -0.69 13.17 2.16
C ALA A 114 0.46 12.16 1.99
N ALA A 115 1.57 12.55 1.37
CA ALA A 115 2.74 11.69 1.26
C ALA A 115 3.28 11.27 2.64
N LEU A 116 3.34 12.19 3.61
CA LEU A 116 3.69 11.87 5.00
C LEU A 116 2.66 10.92 5.65
N GLY A 117 1.38 11.09 5.36
CA GLY A 117 0.31 10.20 5.82
C GLY A 117 0.53 8.75 5.40
N MET A 118 1.01 8.52 4.17
CA MET A 118 1.33 7.18 3.69
C MET A 118 2.45 6.51 4.51
N LEU A 119 3.38 7.29 5.05
CA LEU A 119 4.49 6.80 5.89
C LEU A 119 4.11 6.65 7.37
N SER A 120 2.90 7.06 7.78
CA SER A 120 2.49 6.99 9.20
C SER A 120 2.42 5.55 9.73
N THR A 121 2.27 4.54 8.87
CA THR A 121 2.31 3.11 9.19
C THR A 121 3.60 2.43 8.78
N ILE A 122 4.65 3.18 8.47
CA ILE A 122 5.88 2.61 7.90
C ILE A 122 6.50 1.55 8.81
N SER A 123 6.40 1.69 10.15
CA SER A 123 6.93 0.69 11.08
C SER A 123 6.25 -0.67 10.94
N THR A 124 4.92 -0.70 10.84
CA THR A 124 4.17 -1.95 10.62
C THR A 124 4.43 -2.49 9.22
N GLY A 125 4.47 -1.62 8.21
CA GLY A 125 4.78 -2.02 6.84
C GLY A 125 6.16 -2.68 6.72
N LEU A 126 7.19 -2.06 7.29
CA LEU A 126 8.56 -2.60 7.30
C LEU A 126 8.65 -3.90 8.10
N ALA A 127 7.90 -4.05 9.20
CA ALA A 127 7.90 -5.28 9.98
C ALA A 127 7.34 -6.46 9.17
N ILE A 128 6.24 -6.26 8.43
CA ILE A 128 5.63 -7.29 7.57
C ILE A 128 6.54 -7.58 6.36
N ASP A 129 7.12 -6.54 5.74
CA ASP A 129 8.02 -6.70 4.60
C ASP A 129 9.31 -7.43 4.99
N ALA A 130 9.88 -7.12 6.16
CA ALA A 130 11.06 -7.81 6.68
C ALA A 130 10.79 -9.26 7.06
N TYR A 131 9.55 -9.61 7.42
CA TYR A 131 9.20 -10.98 7.79
C TYR A 131 9.41 -11.96 6.63
N GLY A 132 9.11 -11.56 5.38
CA GLY A 132 9.26 -12.41 4.19
C GLY A 132 10.68 -12.96 4.01
N PRO A 133 11.70 -12.11 3.80
CA PRO A 133 13.09 -12.56 3.64
C PRO A 133 13.64 -13.31 4.86
N ILE A 134 13.14 -13.02 6.07
CA ILE A 134 13.53 -13.77 7.27
C ILE A 134 12.97 -15.20 7.19
N SER A 135 11.69 -15.36 6.84
CA SER A 135 11.04 -16.66 6.67
C SER A 135 11.67 -17.48 5.53
N ASP A 136 11.95 -16.84 4.39
CA ASP A 136 12.60 -17.49 3.24
C ASP A 136 13.98 -18.07 3.61
N ASN A 137 14.79 -17.29 4.34
CA ASN A 137 16.10 -17.74 4.80
C ASN A 137 16.00 -18.87 5.83
N ALA A 138 15.00 -18.82 6.72
CA ALA A 138 14.75 -19.89 7.68
C ALA A 138 14.39 -21.20 6.98
N GLY A 139 13.52 -21.16 5.96
CA GLY A 139 13.21 -22.31 5.10
C GLY A 139 14.43 -22.85 4.36
N GLY A 140 15.28 -21.96 3.82
CA GLY A 140 16.53 -22.34 3.16
C GLY A 140 17.53 -23.02 4.10
N ILE A 141 17.71 -22.50 5.33
CA ILE A 141 18.56 -23.13 6.35
C ILE A 141 18.02 -24.51 6.74
N ALA A 142 16.70 -24.64 6.92
CA ALA A 142 16.08 -25.92 7.25
C ALA A 142 16.36 -26.99 6.19
N GLU A 143 16.29 -26.61 4.90
CA GLU A 143 16.63 -27.49 3.78
C GLU A 143 18.12 -27.86 3.76
N MET A 144 19.02 -26.87 3.88
CA MET A 144 20.46 -27.10 3.84
C MET A 144 20.98 -27.91 5.04
N ALA A 145 20.31 -27.80 6.20
CA ALA A 145 20.63 -28.56 7.40
C ALA A 145 20.02 -29.97 7.42
N GLY A 146 19.28 -30.38 6.38
CA GLY A 146 18.66 -31.71 6.30
C GLY A 146 17.59 -31.94 7.36
N MET A 147 16.88 -30.90 7.79
CA MET A 147 15.84 -30.99 8.81
C MET A 147 14.60 -31.75 8.28
N SER A 148 13.73 -32.20 9.19
CA SER A 148 12.55 -33.00 8.82
C SER A 148 11.57 -32.24 7.92
N HIS A 149 10.85 -32.97 7.06
CA HIS A 149 9.87 -32.40 6.12
C HIS A 149 8.80 -31.53 6.79
N LYS A 150 8.38 -31.90 8.01
CA LYS A 150 7.41 -31.13 8.80
C LYS A 150 7.90 -29.71 9.12
N ILE A 151 9.18 -29.56 9.44
CA ILE A 151 9.79 -28.23 9.72
C ILE A 151 9.83 -27.40 8.45
N ARG A 152 10.01 -28.03 7.29
CA ARG A 152 9.99 -27.34 5.99
C ARG A 152 8.58 -26.89 5.60
N GLU A 153 7.56 -27.72 5.82
CA GLU A 153 6.15 -27.35 5.58
C GLU A 153 5.70 -26.18 6.47
N GLU A 154 6.10 -26.15 7.74
CA GLU A 154 5.80 -25.05 8.66
C GLU A 154 6.43 -23.71 8.24
N GLN A 155 7.49 -23.73 7.41
CA GLN A 155 8.15 -22.51 6.89
C GLN A 155 7.64 -22.08 5.51
N MET A 156 6.87 -22.93 4.82
CA MET A 156 6.27 -22.62 3.50
C MET A 156 4.82 -22.09 3.58
N LEU A 157 4.21 -22.11 4.77
CA LEU A 157 2.88 -21.58 5.07
C LEU A 157 2.94 -20.10 5.44
#